data_AF-A0A3D5K6P1-F1
#
_entry.id   AF-A0A3D5K6P1-F1
#
_cell.length_a   1.000
_cell.length_b   1.000
_cell.length_c   1.000
_cell.angle_alpha   90.00
_cell.angle_beta   90.00
_cell.angle_gamma   90.00
#
_symmetry.space_group_name_H-M   'P 1'
#
loop_
_entity.id
_entity.type
_entity.pdbx_description
1 polymer ?
#
loop_
_entity_poly.entity_id
_entity_poly.type
_entity_poly.pdbx_seq_one_letter_code
_entity_poly.pdbx_strand_id
1 'polypeptide(L)' 'MTRPVSDQGASTLRAVHDEVVSCRACPRLVSWREQVAAEKRAAYRDQEYWGRGVP' A
#
# COMPACT_ATOMS: atom_id res chain seq x y z
N MET A 1 -18.63 -5.67 29.97
CA MET A 1 -19.57 -5.54 28.83
C MET A 1 -18.81 -4.95 27.64
N THR A 2 -18.36 -5.81 26.73
CA THR A 2 -17.67 -5.41 25.50
C THR A 2 -18.71 -4.85 24.53
N ARG A 3 -18.60 -3.58 24.15
CA ARG A 3 -19.48 -2.98 23.12
C ARG A 3 -19.18 -3.63 21.77
N PRO A 4 -20.18 -3.99 20.95
CA PRO A 4 -19.92 -4.45 19.59
C PRO A 4 -19.25 -3.31 18.81
N VAL A 5 -18.11 -3.60 18.19
CA VAL A 5 -17.47 -2.65 17.27
C VAL A 5 -18.29 -2.64 15.98
N SER A 6 -18.67 -1.45 15.50
CA SER A 6 -19.40 -1.33 14.24
C SER A 6 -18.50 -1.74 13.07
N ASP A 7 -18.92 -2.74 12.29
CA ASP A 7 -18.20 -3.27 11.13
C ASP A 7 -18.02 -2.23 9.99
N GLN A 8 -18.86 -1.19 9.99
CA GLN A 8 -18.85 -0.10 9.00
C GLN A 8 -17.55 0.70 8.96
N GLY A 9 -16.88 0.88 10.10
CA GLY A 9 -15.58 1.55 10.14
C GLY A 9 -14.51 0.72 9.47
N ALA A 10 -14.52 -0.60 9.72
CA ALA A 10 -13.56 -1.52 9.12
C ALA A 10 -13.77 -1.69 7.61
N SER A 11 -15.03 -1.70 7.15
CA SER A 11 -15.35 -1.78 5.72
C SER A 11 -14.92 -0.51 4.96
N THR A 12 -15.15 0.67 5.54
CA THR A 12 -14.76 1.95 4.91
C THR A 12 -13.25 2.07 4.77
N LEU A 13 -12.48 1.75 5.82
CA LEU A 13 -11.02 1.78 5.76
C LEU A 13 -10.47 0.79 4.73
N ARG A 14 -11.12 -0.37 4.56
CA ARG A 14 -10.74 -1.36 3.55
C ARG A 14 -10.95 -0.83 2.12
N ALA A 15 -12.05 -0.12 1.87
CA ALA A 15 -12.31 0.48 0.57
C ALA A 15 -11.23 1.51 0.20
N VAL A 16 -10.91 2.43 1.13
CA VAL A 16 -9.86 3.43 0.91
C VAL A 16 -8.50 2.77 0.72
N HIS A 17 -8.18 1.75 1.52
CA HIS A 17 -6.96 0.97 1.36
C HIS A 17 -6.83 0.42 -0.08
N ASP A 18 -7.88 -0.22 -0.59
CA ASP A 18 -7.86 -0.86 -1.90
C ASP A 18 -7.76 0.14 -3.05
N GLU A 19 -8.45 1.29 -2.94
CA GLU A 19 -8.33 2.40 -3.89
C GLU A 19 -6.90 2.96 -3.93
N VAL A 20 -6.29 3.20 -2.77
CA VAL A 20 -4.93 3.75 -2.69
C VAL A 20 -3.89 2.76 -3.20
N VAL A 21 -3.98 1.50 -2.80
CA VAL A 21 -3.03 0.45 -3.19
C VAL A 21 -3.08 0.16 -4.69
N SER A 22 -4.27 0.25 -5.32
CA SER A 22 -4.46 0.01 -6.75
C SER A 22 -4.18 1.23 -7.65
N CYS A 23 -4.03 2.43 -7.08
CA CYS A 23 -3.89 3.67 -7.84
C CYS A 23 -2.61 3.71 -8.71
N ARG A 24 -2.83 3.93 -10.02
CA ARG A 24 -1.80 4.09 -11.06
C ARG A 24 -1.87 5.40 -11.84
N ALA A 25 -2.57 6.41 -11.32
CA ALA A 25 -2.80 7.69 -12.01
C ALA A 25 -1.52 8.49 -12.31
N CYS A 26 -0.40 8.22 -11.63
CA CYS A 26 0.87 8.94 -11.80
C CYS A 26 1.95 8.04 -12.43
N PRO A 27 2.14 8.06 -13.77
CA PRO A 27 3.07 7.15 -14.46
C PRO A 27 4.50 7.21 -13.92
N ARG A 28 5.01 8.43 -13.65
CA ARG A 28 6.36 8.63 -13.10
C ARG A 28 6.54 7.96 -11.72
N LEU A 29 5.53 8.05 -10.85
CA LEU A 29 5.60 7.44 -9.51
C LEU A 29 5.42 5.92 -9.55
N VAL A 30 4.59 5.41 -10.46
CA VAL A 30 4.44 3.96 -10.71
C VAL A 30 5.76 3.37 -11.18
N SER A 31 6.35 3.96 -12.23
CA SER A 31 7.63 3.52 -12.78
C SER A 31 8.73 3.50 -11.71
N TRP A 32 8.84 4.56 -10.90
CA TRP A 32 9.83 4.62 -9.83
C TRP A 32 9.62 3.58 -8.72
N ARG A 33 8.39 3.42 -8.21
CA ARG A 33 8.14 2.48 -7.10
C ARG A 33 8.36 1.02 -7.51
N GLU A 34 8.05 0.68 -8.76
CA GLU A 34 8.28 -0.65 -9.33
C GLU A 34 9.78 -0.92 -9.51
N GLN A 35 10.53 0.07 -10.00
CA GLN A 35 11.99 -0.02 -10.12
C GLN A 35 12.65 -0.25 -8.75
N VAL A 36 12.31 0.58 -7.75
CA VAL A 36 12.91 0.47 -6.41
C VAL A 36 12.53 -0.84 -5.72
N ALA A 37 11.31 -1.36 -5.94
CA ALA A 37 10.89 -2.64 -5.39
C ALA A 37 11.65 -3.82 -6.02
N ALA A 38 11.99 -3.74 -7.32
CA ALA A 38 12.75 -4.75 -8.03
C ALA A 38 14.26 -4.70 -7.72
N GLU A 39 14.86 -3.52 -7.86
CA GLU A 39 16.31 -3.33 -7.68
C GLU A 39 16.70 -3.43 -6.19
N LYS A 40 15.84 -2.90 -5.32
CA LYS A 40 16.07 -2.68 -3.88
C LYS A 40 17.32 -1.84 -3.60
N ARG A 41 17.23 -0.92 -2.65
CA ARG A 41 18.45 -0.23 -2.17
C ARG A 41 19.40 -1.28 -1.59
N ALA A 42 20.70 -1.18 -1.92
CA ALA A 42 21.70 -2.17 -1.48
C ALA A 42 21.69 -2.43 0.03
N ALA A 43 21.45 -1.39 0.85
CA ALA A 43 21.34 -1.49 2.31
C ALA A 43 20.12 -2.29 2.81
N TYR A 44 19.11 -2.50 1.96
CA TYR A 44 17.83 -3.15 2.28
C TYR A 44 17.50 -4.29 1.30
N ARG A 45 18.50 -4.82 0.59
CA ARG A 45 18.31 -5.84 -0.46
C ARG A 45 17.61 -7.12 0.03
N ASP A 46 17.82 -7.45 1.30
CA ASP A 46 17.26 -8.67 1.91
C ASP A 46 15.88 -8.44 2.53
N GLN A 47 15.37 -7.20 2.51
CA GLN A 47 14.04 -6.87 3.01
C GLN A 47 12.99 -7.01 1.90
N GLU A 48 11.78 -7.35 2.30
CA GLU A 48 10.62 -7.30 1.43
C GLU A 48 10.17 -5.84 1.29
N TYR A 49 10.05 -5.36 0.05
CA TYR A 49 9.69 -3.98 -0.25
C TYR A 49 8.26 -3.92 -0.76
N TRP A 50 7.43 -3.04 -0.19
CA TRP A 50 6.00 -2.98 -0.52
C TRP A 50 5.73 -2.69 -2.01
N GLY A 51 6.41 -1.70 -2.58
CA GLY A 51 6.32 -1.38 -4.01
C GLY A 51 4.95 -0.91 -4.52
N ARG A 52 3.97 -0.65 -3.63
CA ARG A 52 2.62 -0.15 -3.99
C ARG A 52 2.29 1.17 -3.28
N GLY A 53 1.08 1.69 -3.50
CA GLY A 53 0.59 2.89 -2.80
C GLY A 53 0.52 2.66 -1.29
N VAL A 54 0.74 3.71 -0.49
CA VAL A 54 0.71 3.64 0.98
C VAL A 54 -0.67 4.12 1.46
N PRO A 55 -1.52 3.23 1.99
CA PRO A 55 -2.86 3.55 2.50
C PRO A 55 -2.84 4.19 3.88
#